data_AF-A0A2H0DNN3-F1
#
_entry.id   AF-A0A2H0DNN3-F1
#
_cell.length_a   1.000
_cell.length_b   1.000
_cell.length_c   1.000
_cell.angle_alpha   90.00
_cell.angle_beta   90.00
_cell.angle_gamma   90.00
#
_symmetry.space_group_name_H-M   'P 1'
#
loop_
_entity.id
_entity.type
_entity.pdbx_description
1 polymer ?
#
loop_
_entity_poly.entity_id
_entity_poly.type
_entity_poly.pdbx_seq_one_letter_code
_entity_poly.pdbx_strand_id
1 'polypeptide(L)'
;MPVQFDGIDIGLGVGYLITLSLWFFEAYRRRRAAARAFAAERELGELKAAPGTHEYRIEAFKVLWYPVVTYNRKSKEILSVKAGLPHCMECGVPLAAGRGEFTCGRCGFEAPESVVAVSLMDQITAKAKAYFLHRHPTGL
;
A
#
# COMPACT_ATOMS: atom_id res chain seq x y z
N MET A 1 -70.06 18.71 -18.33
CA MET A 1 -70.21 17.38 -18.93
C MET A 1 -69.31 16.42 -18.15
N PRO A 2 -69.84 15.37 -17.51
CA PRO A 2 -69.01 14.41 -16.80
C PRO A 2 -68.21 13.58 -17.81
N VAL A 3 -66.89 13.53 -17.64
CA VAL A 3 -66.00 12.69 -18.45
C VAL A 3 -66.20 11.24 -17.98
N GLN A 4 -66.85 10.42 -18.81
CA GLN A 4 -66.89 8.96 -18.60
C GLN A 4 -65.54 8.40 -19.05
N PHE A 5 -64.73 7.95 -18.11
CA PHE A 5 -63.50 7.21 -18.40
C PHE A 5 -63.86 5.75 -18.66
N ASP A 6 -63.58 5.25 -19.86
CA ASP A 6 -63.76 3.84 -20.18
C ASP A 6 -62.66 3.00 -19.51
N GLY A 7 -62.95 1.73 -19.19
CA GLY A 7 -61.98 0.83 -18.54
C GLY A 7 -60.66 0.66 -19.29
N ILE A 8 -60.65 0.96 -20.59
CA ILE A 8 -59.47 0.98 -21.46
C ILE A 8 -58.55 2.17 -21.12
N ASP A 9 -59.10 3.35 -20.85
CA ASP A 9 -58.32 4.54 -20.48
C ASP A 9 -57.65 4.36 -19.11
N ILE A 10 -58.35 3.71 -18.17
CA ILE A 10 -57.81 3.35 -16.86
C ILE A 10 -56.69 2.31 -17.02
N GLY A 11 -56.88 1.30 -17.86
CA GLY A 11 -55.86 0.28 -18.14
C GLY A 11 -54.59 0.85 -18.77
N LEU A 12 -54.73 1.77 -19.74
CA LEU A 12 -53.62 2.49 -20.36
C LEU A 12 -52.89 3.40 -19.36
N GLY A 13 -53.63 4.11 -18.51
CA GLY A 13 -53.06 4.94 -17.44
C GLY A 13 -52.24 4.12 -16.44
N VAL A 14 -52.75 2.96 -16.01
CA VAL A 14 -52.03 2.05 -15.11
C VAL A 14 -50.79 1.45 -15.80
N GLY A 15 -50.91 1.00 -17.06
CA GLY A 15 -49.78 0.48 -17.83
C GLY A 15 -48.66 1.51 -18.00
N TYR A 16 -49.02 2.77 -18.25
CA TYR A 16 -48.08 3.88 -18.35
C TYR A 16 -47.37 4.19 -17.01
N LEU A 17 -48.10 4.13 -15.89
CA LEU A 17 -47.51 4.30 -14.56
C LEU A 17 -46.53 3.17 -14.22
N ILE A 18 -46.84 1.93 -14.62
CA ILE A 18 -45.95 0.78 -14.40
C ILE A 18 -44.66 0.93 -15.20
N THR A 19 -44.73 1.29 -16.49
CA THR A 19 -43.54 1.47 -17.32
C THR A 19 -42.67 2.64 -16.86
N LEU A 20 -43.27 3.75 -16.43
CA LEU A 20 -42.55 4.86 -15.79
C LEU A 20 -41.85 4.42 -14.50
N SER A 21 -42.52 3.63 -13.66
CA SER A 21 -41.94 3.13 -12.42
C SER A 21 -40.76 2.20 -12.66
N LEU A 22 -40.87 1.29 -13.64
CA LEU A 22 -39.78 0.41 -14.05
C LEU A 22 -38.60 1.20 -14.61
N TRP A 23 -38.86 2.19 -15.48
CA TRP A 23 -37.83 3.06 -16.02
C TRP A 23 -37.10 3.84 -14.92
N PHE A 24 -37.83 4.41 -13.96
CA PHE A 24 -37.24 5.13 -12.83
C PHE A 24 -36.39 4.20 -11.96
N PHE A 25 -36.89 2.99 -11.69
CA PHE A 25 -36.15 1.99 -10.91
C PHE A 25 -34.88 1.53 -11.62
N GLU A 26 -34.93 1.31 -12.93
CA GLU A 26 -33.75 0.94 -13.72
C GLU A 26 -32.74 2.09 -13.81
N ALA A 27 -33.20 3.33 -14.03
CA ALA A 27 -32.37 4.52 -13.99
C ALA A 27 -31.71 4.70 -12.62
N TYR A 28 -32.44 4.47 -11.53
CA TYR A 28 -31.92 4.50 -10.17
C TYR A 28 -30.88 3.41 -9.91
N ARG A 29 -31.14 2.17 -10.37
CA ARG A 29 -30.19 1.06 -10.29
C ARG A 29 -28.90 1.37 -11.04
N ARG A 30 -28.99 1.88 -12.27
CA ARG A 30 -27.82 2.27 -13.08
C ARG A 30 -27.00 3.37 -12.40
N ARG A 31 -27.66 4.40 -11.84
CA ARG A 31 -26.99 5.46 -11.07
C ARG A 31 -26.28 4.93 -9.82
N ARG A 32 -26.92 4.03 -9.05
CA ARG A 32 -26.28 3.38 -7.89
C ARG A 32 -25.09 2.50 -8.30
N ALA A 33 -25.19 1.76 -9.39
CA ALA A 33 -24.09 0.95 -9.91
C ALA A 33 -22.89 1.83 -10.34
N ALA A 34 -23.16 2.93 -11.05
CA ALA A 34 -22.13 3.90 -11.44
C ALA A 34 -21.47 4.57 -10.22
N ALA A 35 -22.24 4.94 -9.20
CA ALA A 35 -21.70 5.50 -7.96
C ALA A 35 -20.77 4.52 -7.21
N ARG A 36 -21.12 3.23 -7.18
CA ARG A 36 -20.26 2.18 -6.59
C ARG A 36 -18.99 1.96 -7.40
N ALA A 37 -19.09 1.95 -8.72
CA ALA A 37 -17.92 1.83 -9.60
C ALA A 37 -16.96 3.00 -9.39
N PHE A 38 -17.47 4.24 -9.36
CA PHE A 38 -16.68 5.43 -9.08
C PHE A 38 -16.03 5.41 -7.68
N ALA A 39 -16.75 4.97 -6.65
CA ALA A 39 -16.19 4.82 -5.31
C ALA A 39 -15.06 3.77 -5.29
N ALA A 40 -15.26 2.61 -5.93
CA ALA A 40 -14.24 1.57 -6.03
C ALA A 40 -13.01 2.03 -6.83
N GLU A 41 -13.21 2.79 -7.91
CA GLU A 41 -12.11 3.40 -8.68
C GLU A 41 -11.33 4.42 -7.85
N ARG A 42 -12.01 5.21 -7.02
CA ARG A 42 -11.36 6.15 -6.10
C ARG A 42 -10.54 5.42 -5.04
N GLU A 43 -11.10 4.40 -4.41
CA GLU A 43 -10.36 3.55 -3.45
C GLU A 43 -9.14 2.89 -4.10
N LEU A 44 -9.27 2.36 -5.31
CA LEU A 44 -8.15 1.82 -6.07
C LEU A 44 -7.12 2.91 -6.43
N GLY A 45 -7.57 4.12 -6.74
CA GLY A 45 -6.72 5.27 -6.99
C GLY A 45 -5.88 5.66 -5.77
N GLU A 46 -6.51 5.69 -4.59
CA GLU A 46 -5.86 5.96 -3.30
C GLU A 46 -4.86 4.85 -2.94
N LEU A 47 -5.22 3.58 -3.12
CA LEU A 47 -4.30 2.44 -2.91
C LEU A 47 -3.11 2.44 -3.87
N LYS A 48 -3.30 2.91 -5.11
CA LYS A 48 -2.22 3.08 -6.09
C LYS A 48 -1.36 4.30 -5.81
N ALA A 49 -1.92 5.33 -5.17
CA ALA A 49 -1.20 6.53 -4.75
C ALA A 49 -0.40 6.33 -3.46
N ALA A 50 -0.78 5.35 -2.63
CA ALA A 50 -0.04 5.00 -1.43
C ALA A 50 1.42 4.64 -1.76
N PRO A 51 2.39 5.08 -0.94
CA PRO A 51 3.79 4.76 -1.14
C PRO A 51 4.00 3.24 -1.04
N GLY A 52 4.91 2.74 -1.88
CA GLY A 52 5.39 1.36 -1.81
C GLY A 52 6.53 1.26 -0.81
N THR A 53 6.66 0.11 -0.18
CA THR A 53 7.80 -0.24 0.65
C THR A 53 8.46 -1.49 0.11
N HIS A 54 9.78 -1.53 0.12
CA HIS A 54 10.54 -2.74 -0.18
C HIS A 54 11.64 -2.93 0.85
N GLU A 55 11.69 -4.13 1.42
CA GLU A 55 12.67 -4.52 2.43
C GLU A 55 13.78 -5.33 1.76
N TYR A 56 15.02 -4.99 2.10
CA TYR A 56 16.20 -5.69 1.62
C TYR A 56 16.89 -6.39 2.78
N ARG A 57 17.45 -7.57 2.52
CA ARG A 57 18.35 -8.24 3.46
C ARG A 57 19.80 -7.93 3.05
N ILE A 58 20.55 -7.29 3.95
CA ILE A 58 21.96 -6.96 3.73
C ILE A 58 22.79 -7.56 4.86
N GLU A 59 23.75 -8.41 4.51
CA GLU A 59 24.72 -8.96 5.45
C GLU A 59 25.95 -8.07 5.46
N ALA A 60 26.27 -7.49 6.62
CA ALA A 60 27.41 -6.59 6.79
C ALA A 60 27.88 -6.60 8.24
N PHE A 61 29.19 -6.52 8.46
CA PHE A 61 29.79 -6.45 9.81
C PHE A 61 29.37 -7.61 10.73
N LYS A 62 29.21 -8.82 10.17
CA LYS A 62 28.76 -10.03 10.88
C LYS A 62 27.35 -9.93 11.49
N VAL A 63 26.55 -8.97 11.05
CA VAL A 63 25.13 -8.83 11.44
C VAL A 63 24.24 -8.77 10.20
N LEU A 64 22.94 -8.97 10.41
CA LEU A 64 21.91 -8.86 9.40
C LEU A 64 21.22 -7.49 9.49
N TRP A 65 21.09 -6.82 8.37
CA TRP A 65 20.36 -5.56 8.24
C TRP A 65 19.14 -5.74 7.37
N TYR A 66 18.05 -5.08 7.76
CA TYR A 66 16.79 -5.08 7.05
C TYR A 66 16.37 -3.66 6.65
N PRO A 67 17.12 -2.99 5.74
CA PRO A 67 16.75 -1.66 5.31
C PRO A 67 15.44 -1.65 4.53
N VAL A 68 14.59 -0.69 4.84
CA VAL A 68 13.31 -0.47 4.17
C VAL A 68 13.40 0.77 3.30
N VAL A 69 13.21 0.58 2.00
CA VAL A 69 13.10 1.65 0.99
C VAL A 69 11.62 1.96 0.79
N THR A 70 11.23 3.19 1.09
CA THR A 70 9.90 3.72 0.78
C THR A 70 9.97 4.52 -0.51
N TYR A 71 9.13 4.23 -1.48
CA TYR A 71 9.18 4.82 -2.81
C TYR A 71 7.79 5.13 -3.35
N ASN A 72 7.72 6.08 -4.28
CA ASN A 72 6.50 6.35 -5.02
C ASN A 72 6.26 5.21 -6.03
N ARG A 73 5.12 4.52 -5.95
CA ARG A 73 4.84 3.37 -6.82
C ARG A 73 4.79 3.72 -8.30
N LYS A 74 4.38 4.95 -8.64
CA LYS A 74 4.23 5.45 -10.01
C LYS A 74 5.56 5.91 -10.61
N SER A 75 6.25 6.86 -9.97
CA SER A 75 7.51 7.43 -10.48
C SER A 75 8.73 6.56 -10.16
N LYS A 76 8.60 5.56 -9.27
CA LYS A 76 9.72 4.78 -8.70
C LYS A 76 10.76 5.64 -7.99
N GLU A 77 10.43 6.88 -7.65
CA GLU A 77 11.30 7.76 -6.88
C GLU A 77 11.36 7.31 -5.43
N ILE A 78 12.56 7.30 -4.86
CA ILE A 78 12.79 6.95 -3.47
C ILE A 78 12.38 8.14 -2.60
N LEU A 79 11.41 7.93 -1.70
CA LEU A 79 10.92 8.93 -0.75
C LEU A 79 11.72 8.91 0.55
N SER A 80 12.06 7.73 1.06
CA SER A 80 12.89 7.57 2.25
C SER A 80 13.53 6.19 2.30
N VAL A 81 14.65 6.08 3.01
CA VAL A 81 15.32 4.80 3.29
C VAL A 81 15.68 4.76 4.76
N LYS A 82 15.34 3.66 5.44
CA LYS A 82 15.69 3.42 6.84
C LYS A 82 16.54 2.17 6.93
N ALA A 83 17.67 2.22 7.64
CA ALA A 83 18.58 1.08 7.80
C ALA A 83 17.96 -0.06 8.62
N GLY A 84 17.10 0.30 9.59
CA GLY A 84 16.57 -0.63 10.60
C GLY A 84 17.59 -0.90 11.71
N LEU A 85 17.21 -1.77 12.65
CA LEU A 85 18.12 -2.26 13.68
C LEU A 85 18.90 -3.49 13.16
N PRO A 86 20.15 -3.72 13.62
CA PRO A 86 20.87 -4.92 13.28
C PRO A 86 20.26 -6.14 13.96
N HIS A 87 20.30 -7.27 13.26
CA HIS A 87 19.82 -8.56 13.72
C HIS A 87 21.00 -9.54 13.80
N CYS A 88 20.87 -10.51 14.69
CA CYS A 88 21.83 -11.59 14.83
C CYS A 88 21.89 -12.41 13.52
N MET A 89 23.10 -12.70 13.03
CA MET A 89 23.30 -13.49 11.82
C MET A 89 22.72 -14.91 11.96
N GLU A 90 22.94 -15.53 13.11
CA GLU A 90 22.57 -16.93 13.34
C GLU A 90 21.09 -17.10 13.64
N CYS A 91 20.54 -16.20 14.47
CA CYS A 91 19.18 -16.34 14.99
C CYS A 91 18.14 -15.51 14.23
N GLY A 92 18.55 -14.49 13.46
CA GLY A 92 17.64 -13.55 12.81
C GLY A 92 16.84 -12.66 13.77
N VAL A 93 17.19 -12.63 15.05
CA VAL A 93 16.52 -11.83 16.10
C VAL A 93 17.18 -10.45 16.20
N PRO A 94 16.43 -9.36 16.43
CA PRO A 94 17.02 -8.04 16.63
C PRO A 94 18.00 -8.05 17.81
N LEU A 95 19.13 -7.36 17.65
CA LEU A 95 20.10 -7.22 18.72
C LEU A 95 19.64 -6.15 19.72
N ALA A 96 19.82 -6.43 21.01
CA ALA A 96 19.52 -5.50 22.07
C ALA A 96 20.76 -4.67 22.41
N ALA A 97 20.59 -3.37 22.63
CA ALA A 97 21.66 -2.49 23.08
C ALA A 97 21.96 -2.72 24.57
N GLY A 98 23.20 -3.06 24.89
CA GLY A 98 23.75 -3.22 26.24
C GLY A 98 24.76 -2.12 26.61
N ARG A 99 25.60 -2.39 27.61
CA ARG A 99 26.65 -1.45 28.07
C ARG A 99 27.84 -1.40 27.10
N GLY A 100 27.64 -0.82 25.92
CA GLY A 100 28.69 -0.64 24.90
C GLY A 100 28.76 -1.74 23.83
N GLU A 101 27.84 -2.71 23.88
CA GLU A 101 27.77 -3.84 22.95
C GLU A 101 26.31 -4.18 22.63
N PHE A 102 26.11 -4.74 21.44
CA PHE A 102 24.85 -5.30 20.99
C PHE A 102 24.86 -6.80 21.21
N THR A 103 23.84 -7.32 21.89
CA THR A 103 23.77 -8.74 22.24
C THR A 103 22.51 -9.39 21.70
N CYS A 104 22.63 -10.64 21.26
CA CYS A 104 21.50 -11.46 20.88
C CYS A 104 20.93 -12.15 22.12
N GLY A 105 19.67 -11.85 22.47
CA GLY A 105 19.00 -12.50 23.61
C GLY A 105 18.73 -14.00 23.45
N ARG A 106 19.07 -14.62 22.30
CA ARG A 106 18.82 -16.05 22.02
C ARG A 106 20.08 -16.91 22.04
N CYS A 107 21.10 -16.56 21.25
CA CYS A 107 22.35 -17.34 21.16
C CYS A 107 23.53 -16.70 21.90
N GLY A 108 23.37 -15.50 22.48
CA GLY A 108 24.45 -14.80 23.16
C GLY A 108 25.50 -14.22 22.20
N PHE A 109 25.22 -14.12 20.90
CA PHE A 109 26.10 -13.43 19.96
C PHE A 109 26.28 -11.96 20.36
N GLU A 110 27.52 -11.49 20.34
CA GLU A 110 27.91 -10.13 20.70
C GLU A 110 28.49 -9.40 19.48
N ALA A 111 28.08 -8.15 19.31
CA ALA A 111 28.59 -7.23 18.30
C ALA A 111 28.97 -5.90 18.95
N PRO A 112 30.06 -5.25 18.52
CA PRO A 112 30.44 -3.96 19.08
C PRO A 112 29.40 -2.88 18.74
N GLU A 113 29.22 -1.88 19.61
CA GLU A 113 28.31 -0.74 19.36
C GLU A 113 28.65 0.02 18.07
N SER A 114 29.92 -0.03 17.65
CA SER A 114 30.37 0.55 16.38
C SER A 114 29.64 0.02 15.15
N VAL A 115 28.99 -1.15 15.24
CA VAL A 115 28.14 -1.71 14.17
C VAL A 115 26.94 -0.82 13.87
N VAL A 116 26.44 -0.04 14.84
CA VAL A 116 25.33 0.92 14.66
C VAL A 116 25.84 2.36 14.59
N ALA A 117 27.12 2.56 14.26
CA ALA A 117 27.64 3.88 13.97
C ALA A 117 26.86 4.52 12.81
N VAL A 118 26.64 5.83 12.90
CA VAL A 118 25.91 6.62 11.88
C VAL A 118 26.49 6.38 10.49
N SER A 119 27.83 6.36 10.37
CA SER A 119 28.52 6.11 9.11
C SER A 119 28.21 4.74 8.50
N LEU A 120 28.00 3.71 9.32
CA LEU A 120 27.63 2.38 8.83
C LEU A 120 26.18 2.32 8.42
N MET A 121 25.27 2.93 9.19
CA MET A 121 23.88 3.05 8.79
C MET A 121 23.73 3.77 7.44
N ASP A 122 24.52 4.81 7.20
CA ASP A 122 24.58 5.51 5.91
C ASP A 122 25.07 4.60 4.78
N GLN A 123 26.09 3.77 5.02
CA GLN A 123 26.55 2.77 4.04
C GLN A 123 25.46 1.73 3.72
N ILE A 124 24.75 1.24 4.73
CA ILE A 124 23.65 0.27 4.55
C ILE A 124 22.49 0.90 3.77
N THR A 125 22.11 2.14 4.09
CA THR A 125 21.07 2.84 3.32
C THR A 125 21.50 3.14 1.89
N ALA A 126 22.76 3.53 1.66
CA ALA A 126 23.31 3.75 0.32
C ALA A 126 23.31 2.45 -0.51
N LYS A 127 23.69 1.32 0.10
CA LYS A 127 23.65 0.00 -0.55
C LYS A 127 22.22 -0.42 -0.88
N ALA A 128 21.26 -0.18 0.02
CA ALA A 128 19.84 -0.44 -0.25
C ALA A 128 19.29 0.43 -1.39
N LYS A 129 19.66 1.72 -1.44
CA LYS A 129 19.32 2.63 -2.55
C LYS A 129 19.87 2.10 -3.88
N ALA A 130 21.14 1.70 -3.90
CA ALA A 130 21.78 1.15 -5.10
C ALA A 130 21.07 -0.12 -5.59
N TYR A 131 20.72 -1.05 -4.69
CA TYR A 131 19.95 -2.24 -5.06
C TYR A 131 18.56 -1.91 -5.61
N PHE A 132 17.89 -0.92 -5.04
CA PHE A 132 16.59 -0.47 -5.53
C PHE A 132 16.70 0.12 -6.94
N LEU A 133 17.64 1.02 -7.18
CA LEU A 133 17.85 1.66 -8.48
C LEU A 133 18.31 0.65 -9.54
N HIS A 134 19.14 -0.33 -9.19
CA HIS A 134 19.54 -1.40 -10.11
C HIS A 134 18.34 -2.26 -10.55
N ARG A 135 17.41 -2.57 -9.64
CA ARG A 135 16.21 -3.38 -9.95
C ARG A 135 15.11 -2.58 -10.64
N HIS A 136 15.08 -1.27 -10.40
CA HIS A 136 14.11 -0.34 -10.94
C HIS A 136 14.85 0.86 -11.54
N PRO A 137 15.49 0.69 -12.71
CA PRO A 137 16.08 1.82 -13.41
C PRO A 137 14.96 2.80 -13.70
N THR A 138 14.98 3.94 -13.02
CA THR A 138 14.15 5.08 -13.40
C THR A 138 14.63 5.48 -14.78
N GLY A 139 13.79 5.28 -15.80
CA GLY A 139 14.07 5.67 -17.19
C GLY A 139 14.02 7.19 -17.37
N LEU A 140 14.86 7.90 -16.62
CA LEU A 140 15.27 9.27 -16.90
C LEU A 140 16.57 9.23 -17.68
#